data_AF-A0A6N8AUW5-F1
#
_entry.id   AF-A0A6N8AUW5-F1
#
_cell.length_a   1.000
_cell.length_b   1.000
_cell.length_c   1.000
_cell.angle_alpha   90.00
_cell.angle_beta   90.00
_cell.angle_gamma   90.00
#
_symmetry.space_group_name_H-M   'P 1'
#
loop_
_entity.id
_entity.type
_entity.pdbx_description
1 polymer ?
#
loop_
_entity_poly.entity_id
_entity_poly.type
_entity_poly.pdbx_seq_one_letter_code
_entity_poly.pdbx_strand_id
1 'polypeptide(L)'
;MKDVNMFLQGPGAERRAVTVLATERVPLETLLCHAPNAGAGVLVDLHVLVDAQGNLARQIDHEGLRYRFSGSNATWVLVVS
;
A
#
# COMPACT_ATOMS: atom_id res chain seq x y z
N MET A 1 22.80 7.45 6.74
CA MET A 1 21.32 7.45 6.65
C MET A 1 20.82 6.44 7.67
N LYS A 2 19.82 6.77 8.50
CA LYS A 2 19.22 5.79 9.41
C LYS A 2 18.35 4.83 8.57
N ASP A 3 18.42 3.54 8.85
CA ASP A 3 17.53 2.56 8.24
C ASP A 3 16.09 2.88 8.66
N VAL A 4 15.25 3.18 7.67
CA VAL A 4 13.84 3.48 7.87
C VAL A 4 13.10 2.15 7.85
N ASN A 5 12.51 1.75 8.98
CA ASN A 5 11.76 0.50 9.07
C ASN A 5 10.29 0.73 8.73
N MET A 6 9.79 -0.02 7.75
CA MET A 6 8.39 0.04 7.32
C MET A 6 7.59 -1.13 7.88
N PHE A 7 6.41 -0.84 8.38
CA PHE A 7 5.47 -1.83 8.90
C PHE A 7 4.07 -1.60 8.34
N LEU A 8 3.36 -2.68 8.04
CA LEU A 8 1.92 -2.64 7.88
C LEU A 8 1.27 -2.99 9.22
N GLN A 9 0.41 -2.10 9.72
CA GLN A 9 -0.40 -2.32 10.91
C GLN A 9 -1.83 -2.72 10.52
N GLY A 10 -2.29 -3.86 11.04
CA GLY A 10 -3.59 -4.45 10.78
C GLY A 10 -4.69 -3.93 11.71
N PRO A 11 -5.95 -4.28 11.45
CA PRO A 11 -7.10 -3.85 12.25
C PRO A 11 -7.07 -4.38 13.70
N GLY A 12 -6.40 -5.52 13.95
CA GLY A 12 -6.18 -6.07 15.28
C GLY A 12 -4.91 -5.55 15.95
N ALA A 13 -4.33 -4.45 15.45
CA ALA A 13 -3.03 -3.91 15.86
C ALA A 13 -1.84 -4.85 15.59
N GLU A 14 -2.01 -5.88 14.76
CA GLU A 14 -0.90 -6.72 14.30
C GLU A 14 0.08 -5.87 13.49
N ARG A 15 1.38 -6.13 13.59
CA ARG A 15 2.41 -5.45 12.79
C ARG A 15 3.19 -6.44 11.96
N ARG A 16 3.35 -6.15 10.68
CA ARG A 16 4.16 -6.91 9.74
C ARG A 16 5.24 -6.01 9.17
N ALA A 17 6.50 -6.39 9.37
CA ALA A 17 7.63 -5.72 8.72
C ALA A 17 7.53 -5.96 7.21
N VAL A 18 7.74 -4.91 6.43
CA VAL A 18 7.61 -4.93 4.98
C VAL A 18 8.73 -4.15 4.31
N THR A 19 8.98 -4.48 3.05
CA THR A 19 9.87 -3.73 2.16
C THR A 19 9.16 -3.42 0.86
N VAL A 20 9.60 -2.35 0.16
CA VAL A 20 9.10 -2.05 -1.17
C VAL A 20 9.67 -3.07 -2.15
N LEU A 21 8.78 -3.82 -2.80
CA LEU A 21 9.15 -4.79 -3.83
C LEU A 21 9.16 -4.15 -5.23
N ALA A 22 8.12 -3.36 -5.52
CA ALA A 22 7.94 -2.76 -6.83
C ALA A 22 7.11 -1.48 -6.74
N THR A 23 7.18 -0.69 -7.81
CA THR A 23 6.29 0.44 -8.07
C THR A 23 5.53 0.16 -9.35
N GLU A 24 4.20 0.20 -9.28
CA GLU A 24 3.30 -0.04 -10.41
C GLU A 24 2.63 1.28 -10.81
N ARG A 25 2.54 1.56 -12.12
CA ARG A 25 1.84 2.73 -12.63
C ARG A 25 0.44 2.33 -13.10
N VAL A 26 -0.59 2.87 -12.45
CA VAL A 26 -1.98 2.48 -12.70
C VAL A 26 -2.90 3.70 -12.88
N PRO A 27 -4.05 3.56 -13.56
CA PRO A 27 -5.07 4.60 -13.58
C PRO A 27 -5.64 4.85 -12.18
N LEU A 28 -5.75 6.11 -11.80
CA LEU A 28 -6.21 6.52 -10.48
C LEU A 28 -7.61 5.99 -10.15
N GLU A 29 -8.49 5.90 -11.16
CA GLU A 29 -9.83 5.33 -11.00
C GLU A 29 -9.85 3.86 -10.55
N THR A 30 -8.74 3.12 -10.69
CA THR A 30 -8.64 1.72 -10.24
C THR A 30 -8.42 1.60 -8.73
N LEU A 31 -8.12 2.70 -8.04
CA LEU A 31 -7.95 2.71 -6.60
C LEU A 31 -9.28 2.66 -5.87
N LEU A 32 -9.32 1.92 -4.75
CA LEU A 32 -10.48 1.91 -3.86
C LEU A 32 -10.70 3.27 -3.17
N CYS A 33 -9.64 4.04 -2.95
CA CYS A 33 -9.70 5.35 -2.31
C CYS A 33 -9.01 6.39 -3.20
N HIS A 34 -9.79 7.06 -4.05
CA HIS A 34 -9.34 8.16 -4.90
C HIS A 34 -10.24 9.39 -4.75
N ALA A 35 -9.69 10.57 -5.08
CA ALA A 35 -10.46 11.80 -5.10
C ALA A 35 -11.47 11.78 -6.26
N PRO A 36 -12.77 12.08 -6.03
CA PRO A 36 -13.82 11.95 -7.04
C PRO A 36 -13.69 12.91 -8.23
N ASN A 37 -12.89 13.97 -8.09
CA ASN A 37 -12.69 14.99 -9.12
C ASN A 37 -11.36 14.86 -9.86
N ALA A 38 -10.66 13.73 -9.71
CA ALA A 38 -9.45 13.53 -10.48
C ALA A 38 -9.79 13.36 -11.96
N GLY A 39 -9.03 14.01 -12.84
CA GLY A 39 -9.25 13.91 -14.28
C GLY A 39 -9.18 12.45 -14.76
N ALA A 40 -10.04 12.08 -15.71
CA ALA A 40 -10.00 10.76 -16.32
C ALA A 40 -8.61 10.50 -16.94
N GLY A 41 -8.08 9.29 -16.77
CA GLY A 41 -6.79 8.89 -17.32
C GLY A 41 -5.57 9.40 -16.56
N VAL A 42 -5.74 9.97 -15.35
CA VAL A 42 -4.63 10.27 -14.46
C VAL A 42 -3.97 8.97 -14.03
N LEU A 43 -2.67 8.83 -14.31
CA LEU A 43 -1.86 7.70 -13.86
C LEU A 43 -1.15 8.07 -12.56
N VAL A 44 -1.12 7.14 -11.61
CA VAL A 44 -0.39 7.26 -10.35
C VAL A 44 0.54 6.08 -10.15
N ASP A 45 1.65 6.34 -9.46
CA ASP A 45 2.61 5.32 -9.05
C ASP A 45 2.18 4.78 -7.67
N LEU A 46 2.06 3.47 -7.56
CA LEU A 46 1.65 2.76 -6.36
C LEU A 46 2.70 1.76 -5.92
N HIS A 47 2.87 1.58 -4.62
CA HIS A 47 3.81 0.61 -4.10
C HIS A 47 3.19 -0.78 -3.95
N VAL A 48 3.98 -1.79 -4.30
CA VAL A 48 3.78 -3.18 -3.91
C VAL A 48 4.81 -3.49 -2.84
N LEU A 49 4.32 -3.92 -1.68
CA LEU A 49 5.13 -4.27 -0.53
C LEU A 49 5.16 -5.79 -0.36
N VAL A 50 6.23 -6.28 0.25
CA VAL A 50 6.39 -7.71 0.59
C VAL A 50 6.80 -7.85 2.05
N ASP A 51 6.16 -8.79 2.76
CA ASP A 51 6.56 -9.17 4.12
C ASP A 51 7.62 -10.28 4.12
N ALA A 52 8.19 -10.59 5.29
CA ALA A 52 9.24 -11.60 5.43
C ALA A 52 8.82 -13.03 5.00
N GLN A 53 7.51 -13.28 4.87
CA GLN A 53 6.95 -14.57 4.44
C GLN A 53 6.68 -14.60 2.93
N GLY A 54 6.95 -13.52 2.21
CA GLY A 54 6.66 -13.38 0.78
C GLY A 54 5.23 -12.97 0.47
N ASN A 55 4.42 -12.60 1.46
CA ASN A 55 3.06 -12.13 1.20
C ASN A 55 3.10 -10.74 0.58
N LEU A 56 2.39 -10.55 -0.53
CA LEU A 56 2.32 -9.29 -1.25
C LEU A 56 1.17 -8.43 -0.75
N ALA A 57 1.46 -7.17 -0.46
CA ALA A 57 0.48 -6.14 -0.15
C ALA A 57 0.51 -5.02 -1.21
N ARG A 58 -0.65 -4.73 -1.80
CA ARG A 58 -0.79 -3.63 -2.77
C ARG A 58 -1.37 -2.40 -2.12
N GLN A 59 -0.83 -1.24 -2.46
CA GLN A 59 -1.41 0.06 -2.10
C GLN A 59 -2.79 0.20 -2.74
N ILE A 60 -3.75 0.75 -2.01
CA ILE A 60 -5.17 0.88 -2.43
C ILE A 60 -5.68 2.32 -2.40
N ASP A 61 -4.84 3.25 -1.97
CA ASP A 61 -5.09 4.69 -1.91
C ASP A 61 -3.98 5.46 -2.63
N HIS A 62 -4.28 6.68 -3.05
CA HIS A 62 -3.28 7.51 -3.73
C HIS A 62 -2.31 8.20 -2.75
N GLU A 63 -2.65 8.24 -1.46
CA GLU A 63 -1.89 8.89 -0.40
C GLU A 63 -0.70 8.05 0.10
N GLY A 64 -0.64 6.76 -0.27
CA GLY A 64 0.45 5.87 0.13
C GLY A 64 0.31 5.28 1.52
N LEU A 65 -0.87 5.38 2.14
CA LEU A 65 -1.08 5.05 3.55
C LEU A 65 -1.77 3.69 3.73
N ARG A 66 -2.51 3.20 2.73
CA ARG A 66 -3.39 2.04 2.89
C ARG A 66 -3.04 0.92 1.92
N TYR A 67 -2.99 -0.30 2.46
CA TYR A 67 -2.59 -1.49 1.73
C TYR A 67 -3.55 -2.65 2.00
N ARG A 68 -3.59 -3.61 1.06
CA ARG A 68 -4.24 -4.91 1.25
C ARG A 68 -3.31 -6.04 0.84
N PHE A 69 -3.21 -7.05 1.68
CA PHE A 69 -2.58 -8.31 1.31
C PHE A 69 -3.43 -9.07 0.29
N SER A 70 -2.77 -9.75 -0.63
CA SER A 70 -3.42 -10.59 -1.62
C SER A 70 -4.29 -11.67 -0.94
N GLY A 71 -5.54 -11.81 -1.38
CA GLY A 71 -6.49 -12.76 -0.78
C GLY A 71 -7.18 -12.28 0.50
N SER A 72 -6.96 -11.02 0.93
CA SER A 72 -7.63 -10.43 2.10
C SER A 72 -8.33 -9.12 1.75
N ASN A 73 -9.48 -8.88 2.37
CA ASN A 73 -10.20 -7.60 2.31
C ASN A 73 -9.84 -6.67 3.47
N ALA A 74 -9.00 -7.11 4.41
CA ALA A 74 -8.57 -6.29 5.54
C ALA A 74 -7.67 -5.16 5.04
N THR A 75 -7.98 -3.93 5.43
CA THR A 75 -7.13 -2.76 5.16
C THR A 75 -6.06 -2.66 6.23
N TRP A 76 -4.81 -2.50 5.78
CA TRP A 76 -3.63 -2.28 6.61
C TRP A 76 -3.11 -0.87 6.40
N VAL A 77 -2.52 -0.28 7.44
CA VAL A 77 -1.97 1.09 7.40
C VAL A 77 -0.45 1.02 7.44
N LEU A 78 0.22 1.78 6.56
CA LEU A 78 1.67 1.92 6.57
C LEU A 78 2.11 2.79 7.75
N VAL A 79 3.06 2.27 8.53
CA VAL A 79 3.69 2.95 9.66
C VAL A 79 5.20 2.89 9.46
N VAL A 80 5.86 4.00 9.76
CA VAL A 80 7.31 4.16 9.59
C VAL A 80 7.93 4.49 10.95
N SER A 81 9.05 3.85 11.30
CA SER A 81 9.78 4.05 12.57
C SER A 81 11.28 4.16 12.36
#